data_AF-A0A7U5XXP8-F1
#
_entry.id   AF-A0A7U5XXP8-F1
#
_cell.length_a   1.000
_cell.length_b   1.000
_cell.length_c   1.000
_cell.angle_alpha   90.00
_cell.angle_beta   90.00
_cell.angle_gamma   90.00
#
_symmetry.space_group_name_H-M   'P 1'
#
loop_
_entity.id
_entity.type
_entity.pdbx_description
1 polymer ?
#
loop_
_entity_poly.entity_id
_entity_poly.type
_entity_poly.pdbx_seq_one_letter_code
_entity_poly.pdbx_strand_id
1 'polypeptide(L)'
;MQFFFIRSLALAALLGAGAAQAAVPYVATSAFTLQGYDNYPDSVVDVLADTGRSITLGLPTFAAEISAGRADSLQDPDSAAVLTSFSQALYEIRLNEGYRITGVKFGGTAQGMRLDGIGDVPGYAHNSLWLDYDIWHWDGDKGNVQVVNLEGQQQVGLASRPLAIDTQFSIYLSGFANMLAYGGYVYDPLGGEPTRSQSLADMNLRDVTLTFTVAAVPEPQTWTLMLAGLTALGAAAAGARKRA
;
A
#
# COMPACT_ATOMS: atom_id res chain seq x y z
N MET A 1 -63.28 -32.29 -18.92
CA MET A 1 -62.32 -32.70 -17.87
C MET A 1 -60.93 -32.62 -18.50
N GLN A 2 -60.09 -31.60 -18.21
CA GLN A 2 -59.15 -31.52 -17.07
C GLN A 2 -58.13 -32.68 -17.14
N PHE A 3 -56.80 -32.56 -17.21
CA PHE A 3 -55.84 -31.57 -16.67
C PHE A 3 -54.52 -31.57 -17.50
N PHE A 4 -53.90 -30.38 -17.61
CA PHE A 4 -52.47 -30.06 -17.46
C PHE A 4 -51.40 -31.12 -17.78
N PHE A 5 -50.45 -30.80 -18.67
CA PHE A 5 -49.03 -30.82 -18.28
C PHE A 5 -48.26 -29.70 -19.00
N ILE A 6 -47.72 -28.83 -18.15
CA ILE A 6 -47.06 -27.57 -18.45
C ILE A 6 -45.59 -27.82 -18.79
N ARG A 7 -45.14 -27.18 -19.88
CA ARG A 7 -43.80 -26.65 -20.16
C ARG A 7 -42.62 -27.35 -19.45
N SER A 8 -41.87 -28.14 -20.23
CA SER A 8 -40.49 -28.49 -19.90
C SER A 8 -39.69 -27.21 -19.64
N LEU A 9 -39.22 -27.06 -18.40
CA LEU A 9 -38.40 -25.95 -17.95
C LEU A 9 -37.17 -25.79 -18.84
N ALA A 10 -37.07 -24.65 -19.51
CA ALA A 10 -35.79 -24.08 -19.89
C ALA A 10 -35.09 -23.58 -18.62
N LEU A 11 -34.36 -24.46 -17.95
CA LEU A 11 -33.50 -24.13 -16.81
C LEU A 11 -32.12 -24.75 -17.02
N ALA A 12 -31.41 -24.28 -18.05
CA ALA A 12 -30.04 -24.69 -18.35
C ALA A 12 -29.18 -23.51 -18.86
N ALA A 13 -29.46 -22.29 -18.41
CA ALA A 13 -28.73 -21.08 -18.85
C ALA A 13 -28.14 -20.25 -17.69
N LEU A 14 -27.98 -20.81 -16.49
CA LEU A 14 -27.55 -20.06 -15.30
C LEU A 14 -26.48 -20.75 -14.43
N LEU A 15 -25.79 -21.76 -14.97
CA LEU A 15 -24.68 -22.43 -14.29
C LEU A 15 -23.32 -22.26 -14.98
N GLY A 16 -23.23 -21.32 -15.91
CA GLY A 16 -21.95 -20.71 -16.28
C GLY A 16 -21.61 -19.62 -15.25
N ALA A 17 -21.44 -19.99 -13.98
CA ALA A 17 -20.68 -19.17 -13.06
C ALA A 17 -19.23 -19.19 -13.58
N GLY A 18 -18.96 -18.36 -14.58
CA GLY A 18 -17.59 -18.00 -14.91
C GLY A 18 -16.96 -17.54 -13.61
N ALA A 19 -15.82 -18.13 -13.25
CA ALA A 19 -14.95 -17.51 -12.29
C ALA A 19 -14.79 -16.06 -12.76
N ALA A 20 -15.38 -15.11 -12.04
CA ALA A 20 -15.06 -13.71 -12.24
C ALA A 20 -13.59 -13.63 -11.85
N GLN A 21 -12.71 -13.70 -12.85
CA GLN A 21 -11.37 -13.16 -12.68
C GLN A 21 -11.60 -11.74 -12.18
N ALA A 22 -11.17 -11.46 -10.95
CA ALA A 22 -11.17 -10.11 -10.43
C ALA A 22 -10.43 -9.27 -11.46
N ALA A 23 -11.12 -8.26 -12.00
CA ALA A 23 -10.49 -7.38 -12.96
C ALA A 23 -9.30 -6.70 -12.29
N VAL A 24 -8.17 -6.64 -13.00
CA VAL A 24 -7.00 -5.86 -12.58
C VAL A 24 -7.47 -4.49 -12.09
N PRO A 25 -7.02 -4.03 -10.91
CA PRO A 25 -7.53 -2.79 -10.36
C PRO A 25 -7.27 -1.64 -11.31
N TYR A 26 -8.33 -0.89 -11.57
CA TYR A 26 -8.30 0.30 -12.40
C TYR A 26 -8.94 1.45 -11.65
N VAL A 27 -8.20 2.54 -11.51
CA VAL A 27 -8.63 3.75 -10.83
C VAL A 27 -8.42 4.94 -11.76
N ALA A 28 -9.47 5.71 -12.01
CA ALA A 28 -9.38 6.98 -12.69
C ALA A 28 -9.53 8.13 -11.69
N THR A 29 -8.64 9.12 -11.78
CA THR A 29 -8.60 10.29 -10.89
C THR A 29 -8.56 11.57 -11.73
N SER A 30 -8.61 12.72 -11.07
CA SER A 30 -8.50 14.02 -11.73
C SER A 30 -7.16 14.22 -12.47
N ALA A 31 -6.06 13.62 -11.99
CA ALA A 31 -4.71 13.87 -12.50
C ALA A 31 -4.06 12.68 -13.22
N PHE A 32 -4.54 11.45 -12.99
CA PHE A 32 -3.99 10.25 -13.62
C PHE A 32 -4.97 9.07 -13.61
N THR A 33 -4.63 8.03 -14.35
CA THR A 33 -5.19 6.69 -14.22
C THR A 33 -4.14 5.75 -13.63
N LEU A 34 -4.57 4.86 -12.76
CA LEU A 34 -3.76 3.82 -12.14
C LEU A 34 -4.31 2.46 -12.56
N GLN A 35 -3.42 1.59 -12.98
CA GLN A 35 -3.74 0.22 -13.37
C GLN A 35 -2.80 -0.74 -12.65
N GLY A 36 -3.35 -1.78 -12.01
CA GLY A 36 -2.54 -2.90 -11.49
C GLY A 36 -1.89 -3.70 -12.61
N TYR A 37 -1.01 -4.64 -12.25
CA TYR A 37 -0.48 -5.64 -13.19
C TYR A 37 -1.07 -7.02 -12.91
N ASP A 38 -1.37 -7.76 -13.98
CA ASP A 38 -1.68 -9.19 -13.91
C ASP A 38 -0.52 -9.92 -13.21
N ASN A 39 -0.85 -10.81 -12.27
CA ASN A 39 0.05 -11.58 -11.38
C ASN A 39 0.54 -10.89 -10.11
N TYR A 40 0.12 -9.67 -9.82
CA TYR A 40 0.15 -9.13 -8.45
C TYR A 40 -1.19 -9.44 -7.78
N PRO A 41 -1.22 -9.71 -6.47
CA PRO A 41 -2.46 -10.06 -5.78
C PRO A 41 -3.56 -9.02 -6.02
N ASP A 42 -4.82 -9.47 -5.92
CA ASP A 42 -6.05 -8.70 -6.12
C ASP A 42 -6.03 -7.41 -5.30
N SER A 43 -5.43 -6.37 -5.86
CA SER A 43 -5.14 -5.13 -5.15
C SER A 43 -6.39 -4.29 -5.22
N VAL A 44 -7.31 -4.48 -4.27
CA VAL A 44 -8.42 -3.55 -4.12
C VAL A 44 -7.80 -2.20 -3.78
N VAL A 45 -8.11 -1.19 -4.59
CA VAL A 45 -7.64 0.18 -4.41
C VAL A 45 -8.87 1.07 -4.26
N ASP A 46 -8.97 1.72 -3.10
CA ASP A 46 -10.07 2.64 -2.80
C ASP A 46 -9.58 4.08 -2.95
N VAL A 47 -10.31 4.93 -3.69
CA VAL A 47 -10.01 6.37 -3.71
C VAL A 47 -10.58 7.00 -2.44
N LEU A 48 -9.69 7.36 -1.50
CA LEU A 48 -10.08 7.97 -0.23
C LEU A 48 -10.27 9.49 -0.36
N ALA A 49 -9.45 10.13 -1.21
CA ALA A 49 -9.55 11.56 -1.51
C ALA A 49 -8.96 11.90 -2.88
N ASP A 50 -9.59 12.82 -3.60
CA ASP A 50 -9.08 13.44 -4.82
C ASP A 50 -9.39 14.94 -4.79
N THR A 51 -8.34 15.75 -4.67
CA THR A 51 -8.47 17.21 -4.50
C THR A 51 -7.89 18.01 -5.69
N GLY A 52 -7.41 17.32 -6.73
CA GLY A 52 -6.65 17.95 -7.83
C GLY A 52 -5.26 18.49 -7.44
N ARG A 53 -4.85 18.37 -6.17
CA ARG A 53 -3.49 18.65 -5.67
C ARG A 53 -2.90 17.47 -4.90
N SER A 54 -3.76 16.68 -4.30
CA SER A 54 -3.41 15.46 -3.58
C SER A 54 -4.47 14.41 -3.86
N ILE A 55 -4.02 13.20 -4.18
CA ILE A 55 -4.85 12.02 -4.40
C ILE A 55 -4.39 10.96 -3.41
N THR A 56 -5.30 10.44 -2.59
CA THR A 56 -5.02 9.44 -1.56
C THR A 56 -5.79 8.17 -1.86
N LEU A 57 -5.06 7.06 -1.95
CA LEU A 57 -5.59 5.74 -2.22
C LEU A 57 -5.43 4.87 -0.97
N GLY A 58 -6.45 4.08 -0.64
CA GLY A 58 -6.39 3.03 0.37
C GLY A 58 -5.99 1.71 -0.26
N LEU A 59 -5.14 0.95 0.42
CA LEU A 59 -4.63 -0.35 -0.04
C LEU A 59 -5.02 -1.48 0.93
N PRO A 60 -6.32 -1.80 1.10
CA PRO A 60 -6.79 -2.78 2.07
C PRO A 60 -6.26 -4.20 1.83
N THR A 61 -6.12 -4.64 0.58
CA THR A 61 -5.54 -5.97 0.31
C THR A 61 -4.08 -6.03 0.76
N PHE A 62 -3.29 -5.00 0.46
CA PHE A 62 -1.89 -4.92 0.88
C PHE A 62 -1.77 -5.02 2.41
N ALA A 63 -2.64 -4.33 3.14
CA ALA A 63 -2.72 -4.39 4.59
C ALA A 63 -3.07 -5.80 5.10
N ALA A 64 -4.05 -6.45 4.47
CA ALA A 64 -4.53 -7.78 4.85
C ALA A 64 -3.47 -8.87 4.63
N GLU A 65 -2.72 -8.81 3.53
CA GLU A 65 -1.66 -9.79 3.22
C GLU A 65 -0.49 -9.74 4.18
N ILE A 66 -0.18 -8.55 4.70
CA ILE A 66 0.84 -8.38 5.75
C ILE A 66 0.37 -8.90 7.11
N SER A 67 -0.94 -8.87 7.37
CA SER A 67 -1.54 -9.14 8.69
C SER A 67 -1.92 -10.62 8.90
N ALA A 68 -1.08 -11.57 8.47
CA ALA A 68 -1.50 -12.97 8.30
C ALA A 68 -1.57 -13.80 9.60
N GLY A 69 -1.24 -13.26 10.77
CA GLY A 69 -1.41 -13.95 12.05
C GLY A 69 -0.31 -13.67 13.06
N ARG A 70 -0.13 -14.60 14.01
CA ARG A 70 0.85 -14.51 15.11
C ARG A 70 1.77 -15.72 15.14
N ALA A 71 3.01 -15.52 15.56
CA ALA A 71 3.91 -16.60 15.96
C ALA A 71 3.64 -16.95 17.44
N ASP A 72 3.34 -18.23 17.71
CA ASP A 72 3.02 -18.75 19.03
C ASP A 72 3.86 -19.99 19.34
N SER A 73 4.76 -19.88 20.30
CA SER A 73 5.70 -20.96 20.65
C SER A 73 5.02 -22.18 21.26
N LEU A 74 3.73 -22.14 21.60
CA LEU A 74 2.99 -23.33 22.04
C LEU A 74 2.60 -24.24 20.87
N GLN A 75 2.56 -23.72 19.64
CA GLN A 75 2.23 -24.51 18.45
C GLN A 75 3.41 -25.38 17.99
N ASP A 76 4.63 -24.96 18.29
CA ASP A 76 5.86 -25.71 18.04
C ASP A 76 6.78 -25.58 19.27
N PRO A 77 6.55 -26.41 20.31
CA PRO A 77 7.27 -26.27 21.56
C PRO A 77 8.77 -26.56 21.42
N ASP A 78 9.16 -27.47 20.54
CA ASP A 78 10.56 -27.90 20.42
C ASP A 78 11.40 -27.00 19.49
N SER A 79 10.77 -25.99 18.87
CA SER A 79 11.40 -25.07 17.92
C SER A 79 10.94 -23.62 18.13
N ALA A 80 11.45 -22.71 17.30
CA ALA A 80 10.89 -21.38 17.18
C ALA A 80 9.64 -21.44 16.29
N ALA A 81 8.53 -20.90 16.78
CA ALA A 81 7.40 -20.55 15.91
C ALA A 81 7.82 -19.36 15.06
N VAL A 82 7.81 -19.53 13.73
CA VAL A 82 8.16 -18.47 12.78
C VAL A 82 6.99 -18.27 11.84
N LEU A 83 6.51 -17.04 11.76
CA LEU A 83 5.50 -16.63 10.79
C LEU A 83 6.07 -15.49 9.94
N THR A 84 5.88 -15.60 8.64
CA THR A 84 6.34 -14.60 7.69
C THR A 84 5.22 -14.26 6.73
N SER A 85 5.01 -12.98 6.50
CA SER A 85 3.98 -12.46 5.62
C SER A 85 4.63 -11.49 4.65
N PHE A 86 4.21 -11.53 3.40
CA PHE A 86 4.71 -10.62 2.38
C PHE A 86 3.55 -10.13 1.52
N SER A 87 3.64 -8.89 1.06
CA SER A 87 2.73 -8.31 0.09
C SER A 87 3.53 -7.54 -0.93
N GLN A 88 3.09 -7.60 -2.19
CA GLN A 88 3.71 -6.90 -3.30
C GLN A 88 2.61 -6.30 -4.15
N ALA A 89 2.81 -5.07 -4.62
CA ALA A 89 1.91 -4.43 -5.56
C ALA A 89 2.72 -3.67 -6.62
N LEU A 90 2.30 -3.77 -7.88
CA LEU A 90 2.86 -3.02 -8.98
C LEU A 90 1.75 -2.28 -9.70
N TYR A 91 1.89 -0.96 -9.80
CA TYR A 91 0.93 -0.10 -10.47
C TYR A 91 1.59 0.64 -11.62
N GLU A 92 0.94 0.62 -12.78
CA GLU A 92 1.21 1.53 -13.89
C GLU A 92 0.37 2.80 -13.71
N ILE A 93 1.01 3.95 -13.87
CA ILE A 93 0.39 5.26 -13.67
C ILE A 93 0.54 6.06 -14.95
N ARG A 94 -0.60 6.43 -15.54
CA ARG A 94 -0.67 7.27 -16.75
C ARG A 94 -1.28 8.61 -16.38
N LEU A 95 -0.50 9.67 -16.50
CA LEU A 95 -0.94 11.01 -16.18
C LEU A 95 -1.94 11.52 -17.21
N ASN A 96 -2.94 12.26 -16.73
CA ASN A 96 -3.81 13.06 -17.58
C ASN A 96 -3.03 14.27 -18.11
N GLU A 97 -3.40 14.75 -19.30
CA GLU A 97 -2.75 15.91 -19.89
C GLU A 97 -2.78 17.12 -18.95
N GLY A 98 -1.67 17.87 -18.91
CA GLY A 98 -1.54 19.05 -18.07
C GLY A 98 -1.29 18.76 -16.58
N TYR A 99 -0.94 17.54 -16.20
CA TYR A 99 -0.55 17.19 -14.82
C TYR A 99 0.86 16.59 -14.73
N ARG A 100 1.46 16.73 -13.55
CA ARG A 100 2.68 16.03 -13.14
C ARG A 100 2.59 15.53 -11.70
N ILE A 101 3.23 14.42 -11.41
CA ILE A 101 3.47 13.95 -10.04
C ILE A 101 4.68 14.70 -9.48
N THR A 102 4.50 15.27 -8.29
CA THR A 102 5.51 16.05 -7.57
C THR A 102 5.99 15.39 -6.27
N GLY A 103 5.30 14.34 -5.84
CA GLY A 103 5.71 13.53 -4.71
C GLY A 103 4.79 12.35 -4.49
N VAL A 104 5.31 11.33 -3.81
CA VAL A 104 4.59 10.13 -3.41
C VAL A 104 4.80 9.90 -1.92
N LYS A 105 3.76 9.48 -1.20
CA LYS A 105 3.87 8.98 0.17
C LYS A 105 3.21 7.62 0.28
N PHE A 106 3.86 6.70 0.96
CA PHE A 106 3.36 5.36 1.21
C PHE A 106 3.51 5.06 2.70
N GLY A 107 2.45 4.57 3.34
CA GLY A 107 2.51 4.31 4.78
C GLY A 107 1.23 3.76 5.35
N GLY A 108 1.23 3.54 6.65
CA GLY A 108 0.11 3.01 7.40
C GLY A 108 0.42 2.97 8.90
N THR A 109 -0.45 2.29 9.64
CA THR A 109 -0.25 2.06 11.08
C THR A 109 0.22 0.64 11.31
N ALA A 110 1.48 0.48 11.74
CA ALA A 110 1.99 -0.79 12.22
C ALA A 110 1.46 -1.06 13.63
N GLN A 111 1.09 -2.30 13.91
CA GLN A 111 0.67 -2.76 15.23
C GLN A 111 1.44 -4.03 15.58
N GLY A 112 2.09 -4.03 16.73
CA GLY A 112 2.89 -5.16 17.19
C GLY A 112 2.53 -5.56 18.61
N MET A 113 2.64 -6.86 18.88
CA MET A 113 2.61 -7.41 20.23
C MET A 113 3.79 -8.36 20.39
N ARG A 114 4.40 -8.32 21.57
CA ARG A 114 5.53 -9.18 21.92
C ARG A 114 5.36 -9.61 23.37
N LEU A 115 5.52 -10.89 23.62
CA LEU A 115 5.51 -11.47 24.95
C LEU A 115 6.63 -12.51 25.01
N ASP A 116 7.64 -12.23 25.83
CA ASP A 116 8.70 -13.19 26.10
C ASP A 116 8.23 -14.24 27.10
N GLY A 117 8.59 -15.50 26.86
CA GLY A 117 8.34 -16.59 27.78
C GLY A 117 9.17 -16.44 29.06
N ILE A 118 8.57 -16.79 30.19
CA ILE A 118 9.23 -16.78 31.50
C ILE A 118 9.86 -18.15 31.81
N GLY A 119 10.77 -18.18 32.78
CA GLY A 119 11.28 -19.42 33.36
C GLY A 119 12.78 -19.38 33.67
N ASP A 120 13.33 -20.53 34.01
CA ASP A 120 14.77 -20.72 34.28
C ASP A 120 15.60 -20.48 33.01
N VAL A 121 15.06 -20.87 31.86
CA VAL A 121 15.54 -20.45 30.53
C VAL A 121 14.43 -19.62 29.89
N PRO A 122 14.51 -18.27 29.96
CA PRO A 122 13.50 -17.41 29.37
C PRO A 122 13.36 -17.64 27.88
N GLY A 123 12.13 -17.52 27.40
CA GLY A 123 11.82 -17.48 25.98
C GLY A 123 12.17 -16.12 25.37
N TYR A 124 12.00 -16.01 24.06
CA TYR A 124 12.22 -14.77 23.33
C TYR A 124 11.20 -14.63 22.20
N ALA A 125 10.66 -13.42 22.05
CA ALA A 125 9.80 -13.03 20.95
C ALA A 125 10.40 -11.86 20.18
N HIS A 126 10.22 -11.87 18.85
CA HIS A 126 10.65 -10.87 17.91
C HIS A 126 9.57 -10.61 16.88
N ASN A 127 9.37 -9.35 16.53
CA ASN A 127 8.58 -8.98 15.37
C ASN A 127 9.32 -7.91 14.56
N SER A 128 9.10 -7.90 13.25
CA SER A 128 9.59 -6.85 12.38
C SER A 128 8.64 -6.63 11.21
N LEU A 129 8.62 -5.39 10.74
CA LEU A 129 7.93 -4.96 9.53
C LEU A 129 8.91 -4.17 8.69
N TRP A 130 9.05 -4.53 7.43
CA TRP A 130 9.75 -3.78 6.41
C TRP A 130 8.71 -3.33 5.39
N LEU A 131 8.71 -2.04 5.05
CA LEU A 131 7.99 -1.50 3.90
C LEU A 131 8.99 -0.85 2.93
N ASP A 132 8.78 -1.02 1.64
CA ASP A 132 9.56 -0.40 0.59
C ASP A 132 8.71 0.05 -0.59
N TYR A 133 9.22 1.06 -1.32
CA TYR A 133 8.70 1.45 -2.61
C TYR A 133 9.84 1.69 -3.61
N ASP A 134 9.54 1.51 -4.88
CA ASP A 134 10.42 1.84 -6.00
C ASP A 134 9.60 2.45 -7.15
N ILE A 135 9.92 3.69 -7.52
CA ILE A 135 9.29 4.41 -8.63
C ILE A 135 10.16 4.22 -9.87
N TRP A 136 9.70 3.42 -10.82
CA TRP A 136 10.39 3.11 -12.06
C TRP A 136 10.20 4.21 -13.09
N HIS A 137 11.08 5.20 -13.00
CA HIS A 137 11.15 6.36 -13.89
C HIS A 137 12.56 6.97 -13.84
N TRP A 138 12.97 7.73 -14.85
CA TRP A 138 14.30 8.40 -14.84
C TRP A 138 14.42 9.44 -13.71
N ASP A 139 13.30 10.11 -13.39
CA ASP A 139 13.15 10.98 -12.22
C ASP A 139 12.49 10.25 -11.03
N GLY A 140 12.61 8.93 -11.00
CA GLY A 140 12.08 8.09 -9.94
C GLY A 140 12.82 8.24 -8.61
N ASP A 141 12.32 7.54 -7.61
CA ASP A 141 12.86 7.49 -6.27
C ASP A 141 12.55 6.14 -5.63
N LYS A 142 13.31 5.77 -4.60
CA LYS A 142 13.10 4.53 -3.85
C LYS A 142 13.34 4.77 -2.37
N GLY A 143 12.60 4.06 -1.53
CA GLY A 143 12.71 4.22 -0.09
C GLY A 143 12.30 2.97 0.65
N ASN A 144 12.81 2.81 1.87
CA ASN A 144 12.40 1.75 2.77
C ASN A 144 12.33 2.24 4.21
N VAL A 145 11.50 1.57 5.01
CA VAL A 145 11.41 1.77 6.46
C VAL A 145 11.28 0.42 7.12
N GLN A 146 11.93 0.28 8.27
CA GLN A 146 11.85 -0.91 9.10
C GLN A 146 11.40 -0.54 10.50
N VAL A 147 10.51 -1.35 11.05
CA VAL A 147 10.14 -1.36 12.46
C VAL A 147 10.51 -2.73 13.02
N VAL A 148 11.11 -2.76 14.20
CA VAL A 148 11.54 -3.98 14.88
C VAL A 148 11.13 -3.92 16.35
N ASN A 149 10.76 -5.07 16.92
CA ASN A 149 10.36 -5.21 18.32
C ASN A 149 9.27 -4.22 18.73
N LEU A 150 8.25 -4.06 17.87
CA LEU A 150 7.12 -3.17 18.11
C LEU A 150 6.21 -3.76 19.20
N GLU A 151 5.99 -2.96 20.25
CA GLU A 151 4.96 -3.19 21.26
C GLU A 151 3.99 -2.01 21.23
N GLY A 152 2.74 -2.27 20.80
CA GLY A 152 1.73 -1.24 20.61
C GLY A 152 1.59 -0.81 19.15
N GLN A 153 1.44 0.49 18.90
CA GLN A 153 1.17 1.03 17.56
C GLN A 153 2.18 2.10 17.17
N GLN A 154 2.58 2.11 15.90
CA GLN A 154 3.48 3.10 15.34
C GLN A 154 3.02 3.50 13.94
N GLN A 155 2.98 4.81 13.66
CA GLN A 155 2.81 5.30 12.29
C GLN A 155 4.09 5.05 11.51
N VAL A 156 3.97 4.38 10.37
CA VAL A 156 5.07 4.13 9.44
C VAL A 156 4.78 4.86 8.14
N GLY A 157 5.77 5.57 7.63
CA GLY A 157 5.57 6.41 6.46
C GLY A 157 6.87 6.61 5.70
N LEU A 158 6.75 6.50 4.39
CA LEU A 158 7.75 6.77 3.40
C LEU A 158 7.27 7.94 2.56
N ALA A 159 8.19 8.82 2.20
CA ALA A 159 7.92 9.95 1.33
C ALA A 159 9.04 10.05 0.32
N SER A 160 8.69 10.26 -0.94
CA SER A 160 9.67 10.51 -1.98
C SER A 160 10.35 11.85 -1.79
N ARG A 161 11.53 11.99 -2.39
CA ARG A 161 12.06 13.31 -2.74
C ARG A 161 11.07 14.08 -3.63
N PRO A 162 11.24 15.40 -3.82
CA PRO A 162 10.51 16.13 -4.84
C PRO A 162 10.71 15.48 -6.23
N LEU A 163 9.61 15.32 -6.96
CA LEU A 163 9.55 14.71 -8.28
C LEU A 163 9.04 15.72 -9.32
N ALA A 164 9.27 15.42 -10.59
CA ALA A 164 8.74 16.14 -11.74
C ALA A 164 8.36 15.16 -12.86
N ILE A 165 7.59 14.12 -12.51
CA ILE A 165 7.18 13.07 -13.46
C ILE A 165 5.92 13.53 -14.20
N ASP A 166 6.03 13.77 -15.49
CA ASP A 166 4.96 14.20 -16.39
C ASP A 166 4.62 13.14 -17.47
N THR A 167 5.32 12.01 -17.46
CA THR A 167 5.08 10.86 -18.34
C THR A 167 4.68 9.61 -17.57
N GLN A 168 4.17 8.60 -18.28
CA GLN A 168 3.85 7.30 -17.69
C GLN A 168 5.05 6.73 -16.90
N PHE A 169 4.74 6.12 -15.76
CA PHE A 169 5.70 5.42 -14.93
C PHE A 169 5.04 4.26 -14.19
N SER A 170 5.85 3.42 -13.54
CA SER A 170 5.35 2.38 -12.65
C SER A 170 5.85 2.60 -11.22
N ILE A 171 5.07 2.17 -10.23
CA ILE A 171 5.49 2.12 -8.84
C ILE A 171 5.32 0.70 -8.30
N TYR A 172 6.40 0.16 -7.77
CA TYR A 172 6.43 -1.09 -7.03
C TYR A 172 6.37 -0.79 -5.53
N LEU A 173 5.52 -1.51 -4.82
CA LEU A 173 5.39 -1.48 -3.36
C LEU A 173 5.64 -2.88 -2.83
N SER A 174 6.39 -2.99 -1.74
CA SER A 174 6.59 -4.26 -1.06
C SER A 174 6.54 -4.09 0.45
N GLY A 175 6.03 -5.13 1.09
CA GLY A 175 5.93 -5.23 2.52
C GLY A 175 6.32 -6.63 2.96
N PHE A 176 7.02 -6.71 4.07
CA PHE A 176 7.48 -7.96 4.66
C PHE A 176 7.35 -7.88 6.17
N ALA A 177 6.58 -8.77 6.77
CA ALA A 177 6.49 -8.93 8.21
C ALA A 177 7.10 -10.27 8.61
N ASN A 178 7.94 -10.26 9.65
CA ASN A 178 8.50 -11.46 10.23
C ASN A 178 8.27 -11.47 11.73
N MET A 179 7.75 -12.59 12.22
CA MET A 179 7.46 -12.84 13.62
C MET A 179 8.13 -14.13 14.03
N LEU A 180 8.79 -14.12 15.18
CA LEU A 180 9.48 -15.26 15.74
C LEU A 180 9.17 -15.34 17.23
N ALA A 181 8.82 -16.52 17.72
CA ALA A 181 8.57 -16.78 19.13
C ALA A 181 9.21 -18.11 19.54
N TYR A 182 10.09 -18.06 20.53
CA TYR A 182 10.75 -19.22 21.12
C TYR A 182 10.33 -19.36 22.57
N GLY A 183 9.80 -20.52 22.97
CA GLY A 183 9.23 -20.75 24.29
C GLY A 183 10.27 -20.75 25.40
N GLY A 184 9.85 -20.34 26.60
CA GLY A 184 10.66 -20.46 27.81
C GLY A 184 10.51 -21.83 28.47
N TYR A 185 11.44 -22.17 29.37
CA TYR A 185 11.44 -23.41 30.13
C TYR A 185 11.59 -23.18 31.62
N VAL A 186 10.84 -23.95 32.40
CA VAL A 186 10.96 -24.07 33.86
C VAL A 186 11.28 -25.53 34.19
N TYR A 187 12.38 -25.77 34.88
CA TYR A 187 12.74 -27.11 35.32
C TYR A 187 11.90 -27.53 36.52
N ASP A 188 11.47 -28.79 36.56
CA ASP A 188 10.84 -29.34 37.75
C ASP A 188 11.91 -29.60 38.83
N PRO A 189 11.84 -28.94 40.01
CA PRO A 189 12.80 -29.14 41.08
C PRO A 189 12.83 -30.57 41.64
N LEU A 190 11.81 -31.40 41.36
CA LEU A 190 11.74 -32.80 41.76
C LEU A 190 12.22 -33.77 40.66
N GLY A 191 12.75 -33.25 39.55
CA GLY A 191 13.27 -34.06 38.44
C GLY A 191 12.21 -34.60 37.48
N GLY A 192 10.99 -34.06 37.51
CA GLY A 192 9.96 -34.34 36.50
C GLY A 192 10.18 -33.59 35.19
N GLU A 193 9.18 -33.68 34.30
CA GLU A 193 9.22 -33.04 32.98
C GLU A 193 9.22 -31.51 33.09
N PRO A 194 10.08 -30.80 32.32
CA PRO A 194 10.11 -29.34 32.33
C PRO A 194 8.78 -28.76 31.82
N THR A 195 8.32 -27.70 32.48
CA THR A 195 7.14 -26.94 32.05
C THR A 195 7.56 -25.84 31.08
N ARG A 196 6.75 -25.60 30.05
CA ARG A 196 7.01 -24.58 29.03
C ARG A 196 6.23 -23.31 29.30
N SER A 197 6.89 -22.16 29.13
CA SER A 197 6.24 -20.87 29.05
C SER A 197 6.04 -20.44 27.60
N GLN A 198 4.87 -19.89 27.32
CA GLN A 198 4.54 -19.32 26.03
C GLN A 198 5.34 -18.04 25.76
N SER A 199 5.84 -17.91 24.52
CA SER A 199 6.24 -16.65 23.91
C SER A 199 5.32 -16.34 22.72
N LEU A 200 5.02 -15.07 22.48
CA LEU A 200 4.15 -14.61 21.41
C LEU A 200 4.79 -13.43 20.66
N ALA A 201 4.68 -13.46 19.34
CA ALA A 201 4.99 -12.30 18.49
C ALA A 201 3.88 -12.11 17.45
N ASP A 202 3.46 -10.85 17.29
CA ASP A 202 2.44 -10.44 16.32
C ASP A 202 2.89 -9.16 15.63
N MET A 203 2.54 -9.02 14.36
CA MET A 203 2.79 -7.85 13.53
C MET A 203 1.68 -7.72 12.51
N ASN A 204 0.97 -6.60 12.56
CA ASN A 204 -0.10 -6.26 11.65
C ASN A 204 0.13 -4.87 11.05
N LEU A 205 -0.44 -4.66 9.88
CA LEU A 205 -0.42 -3.37 9.19
C LEU A 205 -1.84 -3.00 8.82
N ARG A 206 -2.27 -1.79 9.17
CA ARG A 206 -3.61 -1.28 8.85
C ARG A 206 -3.56 0.14 8.34
N ASP A 207 -4.69 0.61 7.83
CA ASP A 207 -4.85 1.98 7.33
C ASP A 207 -3.78 2.34 6.29
N VAL A 208 -3.44 1.37 5.42
CA VAL A 208 -2.38 1.54 4.42
C VAL A 208 -2.86 2.49 3.34
N THR A 209 -2.07 3.51 3.08
CA THR A 209 -2.37 4.54 2.09
C THR A 209 -1.20 4.82 1.15
N LEU A 210 -1.55 5.14 -0.09
CA LEU A 210 -0.66 5.65 -1.12
C LEU A 210 -1.17 7.02 -1.55
N THR A 211 -0.38 8.06 -1.29
CA THR A 211 -0.74 9.44 -1.59
C THR A 211 0.16 10.01 -2.68
N PHE A 212 -0.45 10.57 -3.72
CA PHE A 212 0.23 11.31 -4.77
C PHE A 212 0.00 12.81 -4.58
N THR A 213 1.09 13.57 -4.59
CA THR A 213 1.03 15.04 -4.69
C THR A 213 1.15 15.42 -6.17
N VAL A 214 0.19 16.18 -6.67
CA VAL A 214 0.08 16.52 -8.09
C VAL A 214 0.10 18.03 -8.31
N ALA A 215 0.63 18.45 -9.44
CA ALA A 215 0.62 19.83 -9.87
C ALA A 215 0.19 19.93 -11.34
N ALA A 216 -0.52 21.00 -11.68
CA ALA A 216 -0.79 21.32 -13.07
C ALA A 216 0.51 21.75 -13.78
N VAL A 217 0.73 21.25 -14.98
CA VAL A 217 1.75 21.69 -15.92
C VAL A 217 1.07 22.69 -16.87
N PRO A 218 1.45 23.98 -16.85
CA PRO A 218 0.85 24.96 -17.73
C PRO A 218 1.12 24.59 -19.20
N GLU A 219 0.07 24.57 -20.01
CA GLU A 219 0.21 24.33 -21.44
C GLU A 219 1.17 25.36 -22.09
N PRO A 220 1.91 24.99 -23.15
CA PRO A 220 2.76 25.93 -23.90
C PRO A 220 2.03 27.22 -24.29
N GLN A 221 0.74 27.12 -24.62
CA GLN A 221 -0.09 28.26 -24.98
C GLN A 221 -0.29 29.25 -23.82
N THR A 222 -0.30 28.77 -22.58
CA THR A 222 -0.37 29.60 -21.37
C THR A 222 0.86 30.49 -21.26
N TRP A 223 2.04 29.95 -21.57
CA TRP A 223 3.28 30.74 -21.61
C TRP A 223 3.27 31.77 -22.72
N THR A 224 2.76 31.40 -23.91
CA THR A 224 2.60 32.33 -25.03
C THR A 224 1.64 33.46 -24.70
N LEU A 225 0.50 33.17 -24.06
CA LEU A 225 -0.46 34.19 -23.62
C LEU A 225 0.12 35.08 -22.52
N MET A 226 0.87 34.51 -21.58
CA MET A 226 1.56 35.28 -20.54
C MET A 226 2.61 36.22 -21.15
N LEU A 227 3.42 35.74 -22.10
CA LEU A 227 4.39 36.56 -22.84
C LEU A 227 3.70 37.63 -23.68
N ALA A 228 2.59 37.29 -24.34
CA ALA A 228 1.78 38.25 -25.10
C ALA A 228 1.19 39.35 -24.18
N GLY A 229 0.72 38.97 -22.98
CA GLY A 229 0.24 39.92 -21.98
C GLY A 229 1.35 40.84 -21.47
N LEU A 230 2.51 40.29 -21.12
CA LEU A 230 3.66 41.07 -20.65
C LEU A 230 4.19 42.03 -21.73
N THR A 231 4.25 41.58 -22.98
CA THR A 231 4.68 42.44 -24.10
C THR A 231 3.69 43.56 -24.37
N ALA A 232 2.37 43.28 -24.32
CA ALA A 232 1.34 44.30 -24.45
C ALA A 232 1.41 45.36 -23.33
N LEU A 233 1.62 44.93 -22.08
CA LEU A 233 1.80 45.83 -20.93
C LEU A 233 3.06 46.70 -21.07
N GLY A 234 4.18 46.11 -21.51
CA GLY A 234 5.42 46.84 -21.77
C GLY A 234 5.27 47.90 -22.86
N ALA A 235 4.57 47.57 -23.95
CA ALA A 235 4.29 48.51 -25.04
C ALA A 235 3.37 49.66 -24.59
N ALA A 236 2.34 49.36 -23.80
CA ALA A 236 1.44 50.37 -23.24
C ALA A 236 2.17 51.34 -22.29
N ALA A 237 3.05 50.82 -21.42
CA ALA A 237 3.86 51.63 -20.51
C ALA A 237 4.87 52.53 -21.26
N ALA A 238 5.51 52.00 -22.31
CA ALA A 238 6.41 52.77 -23.17
C ALA A 238 5.67 53.86 -23.97
N GLY A 239 4.44 53.57 -24.42
CA GLY A 239 3.59 54.53 -25.11
C GLY A 239 3.08 55.65 -24.20
N ALA A 240 2.74 55.34 -22.95
CA ALA A 240 2.31 56.32 -21.96
C ALA A 240 3.45 57.29 -21.56
N ARG A 241 4.67 56.79 -21.40
CA ARG A 241 5.86 57.63 -21.11
C ARG A 241 6.25 58.59 -22.23
N LYS A 242 5.94 58.28 -23.49
CA LYS A 242 6.20 59.18 -24.63
C LYS A 242 5.15 60.29 -24.78
N ARG A 243 4.03 60.21 -24.06
CA ARG A 243 2.91 61.16 -24.13
C ARG A 243 2.83 62.10 -22.91
N ALA A 244 3.70 61.90 -21.91
CA ALA A 244 3.93 62.82 -20.80
C ALA A 244 5.19 63.64 -21.09
#